data_AF-A0A1X0SY79-F1
#
_entry.id   AF-A0A1X0SY79-F1
#
_cell.length_a   1.000
_cell.length_b   1.000
_cell.length_c   1.000
_cell.angle_alpha   90.00
_cell.angle_beta   90.00
_cell.angle_gamma   90.00
#
_symmetry.space_group_name_H-M   'P 1'
#
loop_
_entity.id
_entity.type
_entity.pdbx_description
1 polymer ?
#
loop_
_entity_poly.entity_id
_entity_poly.type
_entity_poly.pdbx_seq_one_letter_code
_entity_poly.pdbx_strand_id
1 'polypeptide(L)'
;MTPVFAATVTGRLVDLAAPDIRPEHLFTEIAHGLGNLARYAGQTATPYAVAQHSVLMAEACEDETGDPLTAAFCLLHDGHEAILGDKTSPRKQAEEAEFRGKMAENATPQHIVDAWIARWRGIGRAVERRLDRAIWRAAGLPEPTHIQAEAVKAYDLRALATERRDLFGHSPAWPNLAPGIQPLPLRRGRIKPCTFALAAERFVQTLTRLCPDAAMAAGRLGPGDDDTSHQAAPAAGLSSGLRQRSSVASELSGSPQQRTSA
;
A
#
# COMPACT_ATOMS: atom_id res chain seq x y z
N MET A 1 -37.52 0.91 3.51
CA MET A 1 -36.52 1.50 2.59
C MET A 1 -35.78 0.35 1.92
N THR A 2 -35.57 0.41 0.61
CA THR A 2 -34.67 -0.52 -0.09
C THR A 2 -33.26 -0.32 0.45
N PRO A 3 -32.52 -1.37 0.83
CA PRO A 3 -31.15 -1.25 1.31
C PRO A 3 -30.27 -0.57 0.25
N VAL A 4 -29.37 0.31 0.67
CA VAL A 4 -28.37 0.93 -0.20
C VAL A 4 -27.24 -0.08 -0.33
N PHE A 5 -27.19 -0.82 -1.43
CA PHE A 5 -26.33 -2.00 -1.53
C PHE A 5 -25.25 -1.91 -2.60
N ALA A 6 -24.19 -2.71 -2.41
CA ALA A 6 -23.22 -3.07 -3.43
C ALA A 6 -23.23 -4.60 -3.61
N ALA A 7 -23.16 -5.07 -4.85
CA ALA A 7 -23.07 -6.50 -5.15
C ALA A 7 -21.60 -6.95 -5.18
N THR A 8 -21.33 -8.16 -4.69
CA THR A 8 -19.97 -8.74 -4.65
C THR A 8 -19.82 -9.89 -5.65
N VAL A 9 -18.60 -10.38 -5.82
CA VAL A 9 -18.28 -11.52 -6.71
C VAL A 9 -19.01 -12.81 -6.32
N THR A 10 -19.40 -12.96 -5.05
CA THR A 10 -20.14 -14.14 -4.56
C THR A 10 -21.65 -14.03 -4.79
N GLY A 11 -22.11 -12.91 -5.37
CA GLY A 11 -23.53 -12.58 -5.51
C GLY A 11 -24.16 -12.01 -4.23
N ARG A 12 -23.38 -11.83 -3.15
CA ARG A 12 -23.85 -11.22 -1.90
C ARG A 12 -24.11 -9.73 -2.10
N LEU A 13 -25.13 -9.22 -1.42
CA LEU A 13 -25.43 -7.80 -1.35
C LEU A 13 -24.93 -7.24 -0.02
N VAL A 14 -24.00 -6.30 -0.06
CA VAL A 14 -23.48 -5.59 1.12
C VAL A 14 -24.32 -4.34 1.34
N ASP A 15 -24.99 -4.25 2.48
CA ASP A 15 -25.65 -3.01 2.92
C ASP A 15 -24.60 -1.96 3.29
N LEU A 16 -24.53 -0.86 2.55
CA LEU A 16 -23.56 0.22 2.77
C LEU A 16 -23.89 1.06 4.01
N ALA A 17 -25.12 0.99 4.53
CA ALA A 17 -25.49 1.66 5.77
C ALA A 17 -25.07 0.85 7.01
N ALA A 18 -25.05 -0.48 6.90
CA ALA A 18 -24.70 -1.41 7.98
C ALA A 18 -23.98 -2.65 7.41
N PRO A 19 -22.72 -2.51 6.96
CA PRO A 19 -22.03 -3.59 6.28
C PRO A 19 -21.73 -4.75 7.22
N ASP A 20 -22.19 -5.94 6.83
CA ASP A 20 -21.81 -7.20 7.46
C ASP A 20 -20.63 -7.82 6.69
N ILE A 21 -19.46 -7.83 7.31
CA ILE A 21 -18.24 -8.44 6.77
C ILE A 21 -17.81 -9.51 7.77
N ARG A 22 -17.59 -10.73 7.25
CA ARG A 22 -17.16 -11.90 8.01
C ARG A 22 -15.77 -12.34 7.52
N PRO A 23 -14.99 -13.11 8.30
CA PRO A 23 -13.63 -13.47 7.94
C PRO A 23 -13.50 -14.04 6.52
N GLU A 24 -14.40 -14.93 6.09
CA GLU A 24 -14.41 -15.53 4.76
C GLU A 24 -14.58 -14.51 3.62
N HIS A 25 -15.27 -13.39 3.87
CA HIS A 25 -15.45 -12.32 2.88
C HIS A 25 -14.14 -11.56 2.61
N LEU A 26 -13.21 -11.50 3.57
CA LEU A 26 -11.92 -10.85 3.38
C LEU A 26 -11.08 -11.57 2.30
N PHE A 27 -11.11 -12.91 2.33
CA PHE A 27 -10.33 -13.75 1.45
C PHE A 27 -11.03 -14.10 0.12
N THR A 28 -12.26 -13.63 -0.06
CA THR A 28 -13.06 -13.85 -1.28
C THR A 28 -13.41 -12.52 -1.91
N GLU A 29 -14.32 -11.77 -1.31
CA GLU A 29 -14.89 -10.53 -1.86
C GLU A 29 -13.92 -9.35 -1.79
N ILE A 30 -13.28 -9.12 -0.64
CA ILE A 30 -12.34 -7.99 -0.49
C ILE A 30 -11.09 -8.23 -1.34
N ALA A 31 -10.47 -9.40 -1.21
CA ALA A 31 -9.33 -9.78 -2.05
C ALA A 31 -9.64 -9.71 -3.55
N HIS A 32 -10.81 -10.19 -3.99
CA HIS A 32 -11.22 -10.10 -5.40
C HIS A 32 -11.43 -8.65 -5.84
N GLY A 33 -12.13 -7.84 -5.04
CA GLY A 33 -12.39 -6.44 -5.33
C GLY A 33 -11.10 -5.64 -5.48
N LEU A 34 -10.20 -5.71 -4.49
CA LEU A 34 -8.91 -5.01 -4.54
C LEU A 34 -7.99 -5.54 -5.65
N GLY A 35 -8.07 -6.84 -5.95
CA GLY A 35 -7.30 -7.47 -7.01
C GLY A 35 -7.70 -7.00 -8.41
N ASN A 36 -8.99 -6.73 -8.64
CA ASN A 36 -9.52 -6.27 -9.92
C ASN A 36 -9.68 -4.75 -10.02
N LEU A 37 -9.43 -4.02 -8.94
CA LEU A 37 -9.50 -2.57 -8.92
C LEU A 37 -8.15 -1.98 -9.33
N ALA A 38 -8.12 -1.30 -10.48
CA ALA A 38 -6.92 -0.62 -10.96
C ALA A 38 -6.71 0.71 -10.24
N ARG A 39 -5.49 0.95 -9.75
CA ARG A 39 -5.08 2.29 -9.33
C ARG A 39 -4.92 3.20 -10.55
N TYR A 40 -4.94 4.51 -10.29
CA TYR A 40 -4.74 5.54 -11.32
C TYR A 40 -5.77 5.48 -12.45
N ALA A 41 -6.97 4.94 -12.17
CA ALA A 41 -7.97 4.64 -13.19
C ALA A 41 -7.40 3.84 -14.39
N GLY A 42 -6.42 2.95 -14.12
CA GLY A 42 -5.78 2.10 -15.13
C GLY A 42 -4.77 2.80 -16.03
N GLN A 43 -4.36 4.04 -15.74
CA GLN A 43 -3.43 4.81 -16.58
C GLN A 43 -1.94 4.44 -16.37
N THR A 44 -1.65 3.19 -16.03
CA THR A 44 -0.29 2.64 -15.94
C THR A 44 0.02 1.80 -17.18
N ALA A 45 1.29 1.76 -17.61
CA ALA A 45 1.70 0.99 -18.80
C ALA A 45 1.39 -0.52 -18.70
N THR A 46 1.32 -1.05 -17.47
CA THR A 46 0.86 -2.39 -17.16
C THR A 46 -0.14 -2.27 -16.01
N PRO A 47 -1.25 -3.04 -16.01
CA PRO A 47 -2.25 -2.94 -14.96
C PRO A 47 -1.65 -3.05 -13.55
N TYR A 48 -2.02 -2.13 -12.68
CA TYR A 48 -1.52 -2.04 -11.31
C TYR A 48 -2.70 -2.00 -10.33
N ALA A 49 -2.90 -3.08 -9.59
CA ALA A 49 -4.05 -3.27 -8.72
C ALA A 49 -3.89 -2.59 -7.35
N VAL A 50 -5.00 -2.20 -6.73
CA VAL A 50 -5.04 -1.74 -5.34
C VAL A 50 -4.47 -2.80 -4.39
N ALA A 51 -4.79 -4.07 -4.61
CA ALA A 51 -4.22 -5.18 -3.83
C ALA A 51 -2.67 -5.20 -3.85
N GLN A 52 -2.05 -4.89 -5.00
CA GLN A 52 -0.59 -4.85 -5.10
C GLN A 52 0.01 -3.68 -4.32
N HIS A 53 -0.65 -2.52 -4.35
CA HIS A 53 -0.30 -1.36 -3.53
C HIS A 53 -0.39 -1.67 -2.03
N SER A 54 -1.48 -2.30 -1.58
CA SER A 54 -1.67 -2.69 -0.19
C SER A 54 -0.60 -3.67 0.29
N VAL A 55 -0.26 -4.68 -0.53
CA VAL A 55 0.81 -5.64 -0.20
C VAL A 55 2.16 -4.94 -0.12
N LEU A 56 2.46 -4.00 -1.02
CA LEU A 56 3.70 -3.23 -1.01
C LEU A 56 3.90 -2.48 0.31
N MET A 57 2.83 -1.83 0.80
CA MET A 57 2.86 -1.11 2.07
C MET A 57 3.04 -2.05 3.26
N ALA A 58 2.32 -3.17 3.27
CA ALA A 58 2.42 -4.16 4.34
C ALA A 58 3.83 -4.75 4.44
N GLU A 59 4.39 -5.24 3.32
CA GLU A 59 5.74 -5.79 3.29
C GLU A 59 6.80 -4.78 3.73
N ALA A 60 6.72 -3.54 3.25
CA ALA A 60 7.67 -2.50 3.64
C ALA A 60 7.55 -2.12 5.13
N CYS A 61 6.32 -2.10 5.67
CA CYS A 61 6.10 -1.87 7.09
C CYS A 61 6.74 -2.96 7.93
N GLU A 62 6.53 -4.23 7.58
CA GLU A 62 7.13 -5.34 8.33
C GLU A 62 8.65 -5.35 8.26
N ASP A 63 9.21 -5.11 7.07
CA ASP A 63 10.66 -5.10 6.89
C ASP A 63 11.34 -3.98 7.70
N GLU A 64 10.67 -2.83 7.86
CA GLU A 64 11.23 -1.68 8.56
C GLU A 64 10.99 -1.71 10.08
N THR A 65 9.82 -2.21 10.53
CA THR A 65 9.42 -2.09 11.93
C THR A 65 9.32 -3.43 12.66
N GLY A 66 9.14 -4.54 11.95
CA GLY A 66 8.80 -5.84 12.54
C GLY A 66 7.43 -5.86 13.24
N ASP A 67 6.57 -4.86 13.03
CA ASP A 67 5.24 -4.78 13.64
C ASP A 67 4.15 -5.34 12.72
N PRO A 68 3.68 -6.58 12.95
CA PRO A 68 2.67 -7.20 12.10
C PRO A 68 1.30 -6.51 12.23
N LEU A 69 1.01 -5.84 13.35
CA LEU A 69 -0.28 -5.18 13.55
C LEU A 69 -0.39 -3.93 12.69
N THR A 70 0.64 -3.08 12.67
CA THR A 70 0.68 -1.91 11.76
C THR A 70 0.72 -2.35 10.30
N ALA A 71 1.44 -3.43 9.98
CA ALA A 71 1.44 -4.00 8.63
C ALA A 71 0.05 -4.50 8.19
N ALA A 72 -0.72 -5.12 9.10
CA ALA A 72 -2.10 -5.53 8.83
C ALA A 72 -3.00 -4.32 8.53
N PHE A 73 -2.82 -3.22 9.26
CA PHE A 73 -3.51 -1.96 8.95
C PHE A 73 -3.07 -1.38 7.60
N CYS A 74 -1.78 -1.44 7.25
CA CYS A 74 -1.30 -1.05 5.92
C CYS A 74 -1.95 -1.90 4.81
N LEU A 75 -2.06 -3.21 5.01
CA LEU A 75 -2.71 -4.11 4.06
C LEU A 75 -4.19 -3.78 3.87
N LEU A 76 -4.92 -3.45 4.94
CA LEU A 76 -6.37 -3.26 4.92
C LEU A 76 -6.82 -1.80 4.79
N HIS A 77 -5.91 -0.84 4.65
CA HIS A 77 -6.27 0.59 4.68
C HIS A 77 -7.24 1.01 3.57
N ASP A 78 -7.09 0.43 2.37
CA ASP A 78 -7.99 0.61 1.23
C ASP A 78 -9.04 -0.52 1.12
N GLY A 79 -9.26 -1.30 2.18
CA GLY A 79 -10.18 -2.44 2.15
C GLY A 79 -11.60 -2.09 1.73
N HIS A 80 -12.08 -0.88 2.10
CA HIS A 80 -13.39 -0.39 1.70
C HIS A 80 -13.52 -0.16 0.18
N GLU A 81 -12.42 0.06 -0.54
CA GLU A 81 -12.43 0.28 -1.99
C GLU A 81 -12.86 -0.97 -2.76
N ALA A 82 -12.70 -2.17 -2.18
CA ALA A 82 -13.23 -3.40 -2.77
C ALA A 82 -14.74 -3.35 -3.03
N ILE A 83 -15.45 -2.54 -2.23
CA ILE A 83 -16.91 -2.37 -2.29
C ILE A 83 -17.30 -1.01 -2.88
N LEU A 84 -16.56 0.06 -2.56
CA LEU A 84 -16.88 1.43 -2.96
C LEU A 84 -16.21 1.88 -4.27
N GLY A 85 -15.15 1.19 -4.69
CA GLY A 85 -14.24 1.59 -5.78
C GLY A 85 -13.23 2.68 -5.39
N ASP A 86 -12.12 2.73 -6.12
CA ASP A 86 -11.09 3.78 -6.01
C ASP A 86 -11.60 5.08 -6.60
N LYS A 87 -11.58 6.14 -5.78
CA LYS A 87 -11.78 7.51 -6.24
C LYS A 87 -10.44 8.24 -6.16
N THR A 88 -9.79 8.32 -7.32
CA THR A 88 -8.49 9.00 -7.45
C THR A 88 -8.50 10.41 -6.84
N SER A 89 -7.37 10.78 -6.21
CA SER A 89 -7.21 12.11 -5.62
C SER A 89 -7.49 13.27 -6.60
N PRO A 90 -7.02 13.25 -7.87
CA PRO A 90 -7.34 14.29 -8.84
C PRO A 90 -8.83 14.41 -9.14
N ARG A 91 -9.58 13.30 -9.20
CA ARG A 91 -11.04 13.34 -9.38
C ARG A 91 -11.73 14.02 -8.21
N LYS A 92 -11.37 13.64 -6.97
CA LYS A 92 -11.92 14.28 -5.76
C LYS A 92 -11.67 15.80 -5.77
N GLN A 93 -10.47 16.23 -6.17
CA GLN A 93 -10.11 17.64 -6.30
C GLN A 93 -10.90 18.37 -7.40
N ALA A 94 -11.11 17.73 -8.55
CA ALA A 94 -11.89 18.29 -9.66
C ALA A 94 -13.37 18.47 -9.28
N GLU A 95 -13.98 17.48 -8.63
CA GLU A 95 -15.37 17.57 -8.14
C GLU A 95 -15.55 18.74 -7.15
N GLU A 96 -14.57 18.96 -6.27
CA GLU A 96 -14.58 20.10 -5.35
C GLU A 96 -14.36 21.43 -6.04
N ALA A 97 -13.46 21.51 -7.04
CA ALA A 97 -13.22 22.72 -7.80
C ALA A 97 -14.49 23.15 -8.58
N GLU A 98 -15.17 22.19 -9.21
CA GLU A 98 -16.47 22.40 -9.86
C GLU A 98 -17.53 22.90 -8.87
N PHE A 99 -17.61 22.29 -7.68
CA PHE A 99 -18.52 22.76 -6.65
C PHE A 99 -18.23 24.20 -6.24
N ARG A 100 -16.95 24.56 -6.04
CA ARG A 100 -16.55 25.94 -5.72
C ARG A 100 -16.95 26.92 -6.81
N GLY A 101 -16.72 26.58 -8.09
CA GLY A 101 -17.09 27.41 -9.23
C GLY A 101 -18.59 27.72 -9.25
N LYS A 102 -19.43 26.69 -9.16
CA LYS A 102 -20.89 26.85 -9.14
C LYS A 102 -21.41 27.66 -7.95
N MET A 103 -20.76 27.55 -6.80
CA MET A 103 -21.15 28.33 -5.62
C MET A 103 -20.72 29.80 -5.72
N ALA A 104 -19.59 30.08 -6.38
CA ALA A 104 -19.14 31.43 -6.67
C ALA A 104 -20.08 32.16 -7.64
N GLU A 105 -20.63 31.46 -8.65
CA GLU A 105 -21.66 32.00 -9.56
C GLU A 105 -22.91 32.47 -8.81
N ASN A 106 -23.25 31.82 -7.70
CA ASN A 106 -24.37 32.19 -6.84
C ASN A 106 -23.99 33.23 -5.77
N ALA A 107 -22.83 33.87 -5.89
CA ALA A 107 -22.28 34.82 -4.91
C ALA A 107 -22.25 34.27 -3.46
N THR A 108 -22.10 32.95 -3.30
CA THR A 108 -22.08 32.34 -1.97
C THR A 108 -20.74 32.63 -1.27
N PRO A 109 -20.74 33.10 -0.01
CA PRO A 109 -19.50 33.38 0.72
C PRO A 109 -18.58 32.15 0.82
N GLN A 110 -17.28 32.36 0.58
CA GLN A 110 -16.25 31.31 0.51
C GLN A 110 -16.22 30.39 1.74
N HIS A 111 -16.34 30.95 2.96
CA HIS A 111 -16.32 30.16 4.19
C HIS A 111 -17.53 29.21 4.33
N ILE A 112 -18.68 29.54 3.72
CA ILE A 112 -19.85 28.66 3.67
C ILE A 112 -19.58 27.48 2.73
N VAL A 113 -18.98 27.76 1.56
CA VAL A 113 -18.56 26.73 0.61
C VAL A 113 -17.56 25.77 1.25
N ASP A 114 -16.59 26.30 1.99
CA ASP A 114 -15.60 25.50 2.74
C ASP A 114 -16.27 24.61 3.79
N ALA A 115 -17.23 25.13 4.54
CA ALA A 115 -17.99 24.36 5.52
C ALA A 115 -18.79 23.22 4.86
N TRP A 116 -19.39 23.47 3.69
CA TRP A 116 -20.14 22.45 2.95
C TRP A 116 -19.25 21.36 2.38
N ILE A 117 -18.09 21.73 1.80
CA ILE A 117 -17.09 20.76 1.34
C ILE A 117 -16.60 19.91 2.52
N ALA A 118 -16.30 20.53 3.67
CA ALA A 118 -15.87 19.81 4.86
C ALA A 118 -16.94 18.82 5.34
N ARG A 119 -18.21 19.22 5.33
CA ARG A 119 -19.35 18.34 5.67
C ARG A 119 -19.49 17.19 4.69
N TRP A 120 -19.42 17.45 3.38
CA TRP A 120 -19.52 16.42 2.35
C TRP A 120 -18.40 15.39 2.44
N ARG A 121 -17.15 15.85 2.62
CA ARG A 121 -16.00 14.98 2.90
C ARG A 121 -16.22 14.14 4.17
N GLY A 122 -16.78 14.75 5.22
CA GLY A 122 -17.12 14.06 6.46
C GLY A 122 -18.15 12.94 6.26
N ILE A 123 -19.15 13.15 5.42
CA ILE A 123 -20.14 12.13 5.03
C ILE A 123 -19.45 10.99 4.28
N GLY A 124 -18.61 11.30 3.28
CA GLY A 124 -17.84 10.30 2.53
C GLY A 124 -16.99 9.43 3.44
N ARG A 125 -16.17 10.05 4.30
CA ARG A 125 -15.34 9.33 5.29
C ARG A 125 -16.19 8.49 6.25
N ALA A 126 -17.39 8.94 6.63
CA ALA A 126 -18.25 8.15 7.50
C ALA A 126 -18.76 6.87 6.81
N VAL A 127 -18.93 6.88 5.48
CA VAL A 127 -19.28 5.67 4.70
C VAL A 127 -18.08 4.73 4.65
N GLU A 128 -16.90 5.23 4.26
CA GLU A 128 -15.64 4.47 4.24
C GLU A 128 -15.37 3.81 5.61
N ARG A 129 -15.44 4.61 6.69
CA ARG A 129 -15.22 4.16 8.08
C ARG A 129 -16.15 3.05 8.54
N ARG A 130 -17.39 2.97 8.03
CA ARG A 130 -18.31 1.86 8.39
C ARG A 130 -17.82 0.54 7.82
N LEU A 131 -17.37 0.54 6.57
CA LEU A 131 -16.76 -0.64 5.94
C LEU A 131 -15.43 -0.97 6.59
N ASP A 132 -14.55 0.00 6.82
CA ASP A 132 -13.26 -0.21 7.48
C ASP A 132 -13.44 -0.95 8.82
N ARG A 133 -14.34 -0.48 9.69
CA ARG A 133 -14.59 -1.13 10.99
C ARG A 133 -15.14 -2.55 10.86
N ALA A 134 -15.99 -2.80 9.88
CA ALA A 134 -16.50 -4.15 9.62
C ALA A 134 -15.36 -5.07 9.14
N ILE A 135 -14.48 -4.57 8.26
CA ILE A 135 -13.30 -5.27 7.76
C ILE A 135 -12.32 -5.57 8.89
N TRP A 136 -11.99 -4.58 9.72
CA TRP A 136 -11.07 -4.77 10.86
C TRP A 136 -11.61 -5.77 11.87
N ARG A 137 -12.90 -5.68 12.21
CA ARG A 137 -13.55 -6.67 13.08
C ARG A 137 -13.48 -8.08 12.48
N ALA A 138 -13.76 -8.23 11.18
CA ALA A 138 -13.66 -9.51 10.48
C ALA A 138 -12.21 -10.03 10.43
N ALA A 139 -11.22 -9.13 10.43
CA ALA A 139 -9.80 -9.47 10.44
C ALA A 139 -9.26 -9.75 11.85
N GLY A 140 -10.07 -9.60 12.89
CA GLY A 140 -9.62 -9.74 14.28
C GLY A 140 -8.78 -8.54 14.78
N LEU A 141 -8.81 -7.41 14.07
CA LEU A 141 -8.03 -6.23 14.41
C LEU A 141 -8.81 -5.27 15.33
N PRO A 142 -8.12 -4.57 16.25
CA PRO A 142 -8.71 -3.47 17.00
C PRO A 142 -8.95 -2.25 16.10
N GLU A 143 -9.59 -1.20 16.64
CA GLU A 143 -9.50 0.10 15.99
C GLU A 143 -8.05 0.63 16.07
N PRO A 144 -7.50 1.20 14.99
CA PRO A 144 -6.13 1.69 14.99
C PRO A 144 -6.01 2.88 15.94
N THR A 145 -4.91 2.89 16.68
CA THR A 145 -4.50 4.07 17.43
C THR A 145 -4.15 5.21 16.47
N HIS A 146 -4.09 6.44 17.00
CA HIS A 146 -3.62 7.59 16.22
C HIS A 146 -2.23 7.36 15.62
N ILE A 147 -1.31 6.72 16.37
CA ILE A 147 0.05 6.42 15.90
C ILE A 147 0.01 5.47 14.70
N GLN A 148 -0.82 4.43 14.75
CA GLN A 148 -0.99 3.48 13.64
C GLN A 148 -1.63 4.15 12.43
N ALA A 149 -2.63 5.01 12.62
CA ALA A 149 -3.25 5.77 11.53
C ALA A 149 -2.24 6.69 10.83
N GLU A 150 -1.40 7.40 11.59
CA GLU A 150 -0.32 8.23 11.04
C GLU A 150 0.74 7.39 10.32
N ALA A 151 1.12 6.23 10.87
CA ALA A 151 2.06 5.32 10.23
C ALA A 151 1.52 4.81 8.89
N VAL A 152 0.28 4.33 8.85
CA VAL A 152 -0.39 3.90 7.61
C VAL A 152 -0.41 5.03 6.58
N LYS A 153 -0.71 6.26 7.01
CA LYS A 153 -0.71 7.40 6.10
C LYS A 153 0.68 7.71 5.54
N ALA A 154 1.72 7.58 6.36
CA ALA A 154 3.10 7.73 5.92
C ALA A 154 3.48 6.64 4.90
N TYR A 155 3.11 5.38 5.14
CA TYR A 155 3.36 4.28 4.19
C TYR A 155 2.61 4.48 2.87
N ASP A 156 1.36 4.96 2.89
CA ASP A 156 0.59 5.29 1.67
C ASP A 156 1.30 6.37 0.83
N LEU A 157 1.74 7.46 1.47
CA LEU A 157 2.48 8.52 0.77
C LEU A 157 3.82 8.03 0.19
N ARG A 158 4.54 7.16 0.91
CA ARG A 158 5.78 6.56 0.42
C ARG A 158 5.55 5.55 -0.69
N ALA A 159 4.45 4.78 -0.62
CA ALA A 159 4.01 3.91 -1.71
C ALA A 159 3.67 4.73 -2.96
N LEU A 160 2.94 5.84 -2.82
CA LEU A 160 2.66 6.79 -3.91
C LEU A 160 3.95 7.34 -4.54
N ALA A 161 4.95 7.70 -3.73
CA ALA A 161 6.26 8.13 -4.23
C ALA A 161 6.99 7.03 -5.01
N THR A 162 6.88 5.79 -4.55
CA THR A 162 7.47 4.60 -5.18
C THR A 162 6.79 4.29 -6.51
N GLU A 163 5.47 4.35 -6.55
CA GLU A 163 4.65 4.15 -7.73
C GLU A 163 4.91 5.20 -8.79
N ARG A 164 4.98 6.49 -8.41
CA ARG A 164 5.40 7.55 -9.33
C ARG A 164 6.78 7.27 -9.91
N ARG A 165 7.77 6.92 -9.08
CA ARG A 165 9.15 6.64 -9.51
C ARG A 165 9.21 5.48 -10.51
N ASP A 166 8.49 4.40 -10.25
CA ASP A 166 8.65 3.14 -10.99
C ASP A 166 7.67 2.98 -12.15
N LEU A 167 6.44 3.49 -12.01
CA LEU A 167 5.37 3.36 -13.01
C LEU A 167 5.24 4.60 -13.90
N PHE A 168 5.68 5.77 -13.41
CA PHE A 168 5.56 7.05 -14.09
C PHE A 168 6.91 7.79 -14.19
N GLY A 169 7.99 7.06 -14.48
CA GLY A 169 9.36 7.62 -14.48
C GLY A 169 9.58 8.86 -15.37
N HIS A 170 8.75 9.08 -16.39
CA HIS A 170 8.80 10.25 -17.27
C HIS A 170 7.92 11.41 -16.81
N SER A 171 7.16 11.25 -15.73
CA SER A 171 6.19 12.24 -15.28
C SER A 171 6.86 13.44 -14.62
N PRO A 172 6.31 14.66 -14.78
CA PRO A 172 6.69 15.80 -13.94
C PRO A 172 6.44 15.53 -12.44
N ALA A 173 6.90 16.45 -11.59
CA ALA A 173 6.54 16.46 -10.18
C ALA A 173 5.01 16.49 -10.00
N TRP A 174 4.50 15.66 -9.09
CA TRP A 174 3.08 15.62 -8.78
C TRP A 174 2.77 16.62 -7.68
N PRO A 175 1.86 17.60 -7.88
CA PRO A 175 1.56 18.62 -6.88
C PRO A 175 1.05 18.07 -5.55
N ASN A 176 0.41 16.90 -5.57
CA ASN A 176 -0.13 16.22 -4.40
C ASN A 176 0.87 15.29 -3.68
N LEU A 177 2.12 15.23 -4.14
CA LEU A 177 3.19 14.49 -3.48
C LEU A 177 4.24 15.49 -2.98
N ALA A 178 4.32 15.65 -1.66
CA ALA A 178 5.23 16.61 -1.04
C ALA A 178 6.70 16.32 -1.42
N PRO A 179 7.53 17.36 -1.65
CA PRO A 179 8.97 17.17 -1.85
C PRO A 179 9.60 16.48 -0.64
N GLY A 180 10.48 15.50 -0.89
CA GLY A 180 11.26 14.83 0.16
C GLY A 180 10.67 13.54 0.71
N ILE A 181 9.42 13.18 0.36
CA ILE A 181 8.86 11.86 0.69
C ILE A 181 9.72 10.76 0.03
N GLN A 182 10.36 9.94 0.85
CA GLN A 182 11.24 8.88 0.38
C GLN A 182 10.43 7.65 -0.04
N PRO A 183 10.68 7.09 -1.24
CA PRO A 183 10.09 5.81 -1.64
C PRO A 183 10.31 4.69 -0.61
N LEU A 184 9.44 3.69 -0.65
CA LEU A 184 9.57 2.48 0.15
C LEU A 184 10.82 1.69 -0.28
N PRO A 185 11.53 1.06 0.68
CA PRO A 185 12.54 0.07 0.34
C PRO A 185 11.85 -1.15 -0.27
N LEU A 186 12.22 -1.51 -1.50
CA LEU A 186 11.62 -2.65 -2.18
C LEU A 186 12.52 -3.87 -2.10
N ARG A 187 11.96 -5.00 -1.66
CA ARG A 187 12.64 -6.31 -1.66
C ARG A 187 13.24 -6.68 -3.02
N ARG A 188 12.67 -6.18 -4.13
CA ARG A 188 13.05 -6.52 -5.52
C ARG A 188 13.40 -5.30 -6.40
N GLY A 189 13.94 -4.24 -5.80
CA GLY A 189 14.48 -3.08 -6.53
C GLY A 189 13.43 -2.10 -7.07
N ARG A 190 12.60 -2.54 -8.02
CA ARG A 190 11.49 -1.74 -8.59
C ARG A 190 10.16 -2.50 -8.55
N ILE A 191 9.06 -1.75 -8.55
CA ILE A 191 7.72 -2.33 -8.74
C ILE A 191 7.69 -3.05 -10.08
N LYS A 192 7.30 -4.33 -10.04
CA LYS A 192 6.91 -5.10 -11.22
C LYS A 192 5.41 -5.32 -11.14
N PRO A 193 4.59 -4.59 -11.90
CA PRO A 193 3.15 -4.83 -11.93
C PRO A 193 2.86 -6.30 -12.24
N CYS A 194 1.92 -6.88 -11.50
CA CYS A 194 1.49 -8.26 -11.69
C CYS A 194 0.05 -8.30 -12.19
N THR A 195 -0.40 -9.48 -12.64
CA THR A 195 -1.79 -9.66 -13.05
C THR A 195 -2.72 -9.42 -11.86
N PHE A 196 -3.95 -8.99 -12.13
CA PHE A 196 -4.98 -8.81 -11.10
C PHE A 196 -5.22 -10.06 -10.25
N ALA A 197 -5.21 -11.24 -10.89
CA ALA A 197 -5.30 -12.51 -10.18
C ALA A 197 -4.12 -12.74 -9.22
N LEU A 198 -2.88 -12.49 -9.66
CA LEU A 198 -1.70 -12.64 -8.82
C LEU A 198 -1.65 -11.58 -7.70
N ALA A 199 -2.15 -10.37 -7.94
CA ALA A 199 -2.30 -9.35 -6.91
C ALA A 199 -3.29 -9.78 -5.81
N ALA A 200 -4.46 -10.32 -6.20
CA ALA A 200 -5.43 -10.87 -5.26
C ALA A 200 -4.86 -12.04 -4.45
N GLU A 201 -4.14 -12.94 -5.12
CA GLU A 201 -3.50 -14.10 -4.47
C GLU A 201 -2.45 -13.65 -3.44
N ARG A 202 -1.58 -12.71 -3.81
CA ARG A 202 -0.57 -12.15 -2.87
C ARG A 202 -1.22 -11.44 -1.70
N PHE A 203 -2.29 -10.69 -1.95
CA PHE A 203 -3.07 -10.06 -0.89
C PHE A 203 -3.62 -11.10 0.09
N VAL A 204 -4.20 -12.18 -0.41
CA VAL A 204 -4.68 -13.30 0.41
C VAL A 204 -3.54 -13.94 1.20
N GLN A 205 -2.39 -14.21 0.59
CA GLN A 205 -1.23 -14.79 1.27
C GLN A 205 -0.73 -13.88 2.41
N THR A 206 -0.60 -12.59 2.15
CA THR A 206 -0.19 -11.60 3.15
C THR A 206 -1.24 -11.47 4.26
N LEU A 207 -2.53 -11.46 3.93
CA LEU A 207 -3.63 -11.41 4.90
C LEU A 207 -3.66 -12.66 5.78
N THR A 208 -3.47 -13.85 5.21
CA THR A 208 -3.41 -15.11 5.97
C THR A 208 -2.32 -15.06 7.03
N ARG A 209 -1.15 -14.51 6.67
CA ARG A 209 0.00 -14.41 7.56
C ARG A 209 -0.16 -13.32 8.63
N LEU A 210 -0.75 -12.17 8.27
CA LEU A 210 -0.90 -11.02 9.17
C LEU A 210 -2.16 -11.09 10.05
N CYS A 211 -3.16 -11.87 9.65
CA CYS A 211 -4.42 -12.05 10.37
C CYS A 211 -4.77 -13.54 10.49
N PRO A 212 -3.95 -14.33 11.22
CA PRO A 212 -4.10 -15.79 11.30
C PRO A 212 -5.45 -16.23 11.90
N ASP A 213 -5.97 -15.52 12.89
CA ASP A 213 -7.29 -15.82 13.49
C ASP A 213 -8.43 -15.71 12.47
N ALA A 214 -8.39 -14.66 11.63
CA ALA A 214 -9.35 -14.50 10.55
C ALA A 214 -9.19 -15.59 9.49
N ALA A 215 -7.95 -16.01 9.19
CA ALA A 215 -7.68 -17.09 8.27
C ALA A 215 -8.18 -18.45 8.77
N MET A 216 -7.98 -18.75 10.07
CA MET A 216 -8.55 -19.93 10.72
C MET A 216 -10.08 -19.90 10.69
N ALA A 217 -10.69 -18.77 11.04
CA ALA A 217 -12.15 -18.61 11.00
C ALA A 217 -12.72 -18.75 9.58
N ALA A 218 -11.95 -18.39 8.55
CA ALA A 218 -12.29 -18.59 7.15
C ALA A 218 -11.96 -20.00 6.61
N GLY A 219 -11.48 -20.92 7.45
CA GLY A 219 -11.10 -22.28 7.06
C GLY A 219 -9.87 -22.37 6.14
N ARG A 220 -9.00 -21.36 6.16
CA ARG A 220 -7.77 -21.31 5.34
C ARG A 220 -6.52 -21.86 6.03
N LEU A 221 -6.54 -21.98 7.35
CA LEU A 221 -5.50 -22.62 8.16
C LEU A 221 -6.15 -23.73 8.99
N GLY A 222 -5.49 -24.89 9.08
CA GLY A 222 -5.90 -25.98 9.95
C GLY A 222 -5.40 -25.79 11.39
N PRO A 223 -6.00 -26.48 12.39
CA PRO A 223 -5.46 -26.54 13.73
C PRO A 223 -4.11 -27.28 13.70
N GLY A 224 -3.00 -26.53 13.63
CA GLY A 224 -1.63 -27.06 13.54
C GLY A 224 -0.71 -26.36 12.53
N ASP A 225 -1.22 -25.42 11.72
CA ASP A 225 -0.43 -24.69 10.71
C ASP A 225 0.36 -23.49 11.27
N ASP A 226 0.47 -23.34 12.60
CA ASP A 226 1.35 -22.39 13.28
C ASP A 226 2.83 -22.85 13.17
N ASP A 227 3.35 -22.98 11.95
CA ASP A 227 4.77 -23.21 11.74
C ASP A 227 5.51 -21.86 11.75
N THR A 228 5.90 -21.44 12.95
CA THR A 228 6.94 -20.42 13.18
C THR A 228 8.33 -20.95 12.77
N SER A 229 8.48 -21.49 11.56
CA SER A 229 9.79 -21.85 11.00
C SER A 229 10.35 -20.69 10.17
N HIS A 230 10.74 -19.62 10.87
CA HIS A 230 11.80 -18.75 10.37
C HIS A 230 13.11 -19.57 10.33
N GLN A 231 13.36 -20.26 9.22
CA GLN A 231 14.71 -20.71 8.89
C GLN A 231 15.54 -19.47 8.52
N ALA A 232 16.25 -18.97 9.53
CA ALA A 232 17.45 -18.17 9.33
C ALA A 232 18.42 -18.95 8.42
N ALA A 233 18.88 -18.31 7.36
CA ALA A 233 19.95 -18.83 6.51
C ALA A 233 21.20 -19.13 7.37
N PRO A 234 21.94 -20.22 7.10
CA PRO A 234 23.13 -20.53 7.86
C PRO A 234 24.21 -19.47 7.56
N ALA A 235 24.64 -18.78 8.61
CA ALA A 235 25.81 -17.92 8.58
C ALA A 235 27.03 -18.77 8.20
N ALA A 236 27.60 -18.50 7.02
CA ALA A 236 28.87 -19.07 6.62
C ALA A 236 29.96 -18.62 7.62
N GLY A 237 30.50 -19.57 8.38
CA GLY A 237 31.64 -19.36 9.24
C GLY A 237 32.87 -19.02 8.42
N LEU A 238 33.39 -17.80 8.59
CA LEU A 238 34.76 -17.48 8.21
C LEU A 238 35.62 -17.54 9.46
N SER A 239 36.30 -18.68 9.59
CA SER A 239 37.39 -18.90 10.53
C SER A 239 38.58 -18.02 10.18
N SER A 240 39.14 -17.43 11.23
CA SER A 240 40.36 -16.63 11.28
C SER A 240 41.59 -17.37 10.72
N GLY A 241 42.38 -16.69 9.90
CA GLY A 241 43.70 -17.15 9.45
C GLY A 241 44.68 -15.99 9.31
N LEU A 242 45.28 -15.57 10.42
CA LEU A 242 46.36 -14.60 10.50
C LEU A 242 47.68 -15.26 10.04
N ARG A 243 48.32 -14.82 8.96
CA ARG A 243 49.78 -15.03 8.74
C ARG A 243 50.44 -13.82 8.05
N GLN A 244 51.23 -13.15 8.89
CA GLN A 244 52.53 -12.49 8.73
C GLN A 244 53.07 -12.06 7.35
N ARG A 245 53.67 -10.86 7.41
CA ARG A 245 54.50 -10.15 6.42
C ARG A 245 55.77 -10.93 6.03
N SER A 246 56.24 -10.74 4.79
CA SER A 246 57.68 -10.60 4.51
C SER A 246 57.92 -9.77 3.24
N SER A 247 59.00 -8.99 3.29
CA SER A 247 59.48 -8.00 2.33
C SER A 247 60.57 -8.62 1.46
N VAL A 248 60.62 -8.33 0.15
CA VAL A 248 61.89 -8.19 -0.60
C VAL A 248 61.71 -7.18 -1.75
N ALA A 249 62.68 -6.27 -1.86
CA ALA A 249 62.84 -5.21 -2.86
C ALA A 249 63.64 -5.67 -4.11
N SER A 250 63.57 -4.87 -5.19
CA SER A 250 64.61 -4.64 -6.23
C SER A 250 63.91 -4.12 -7.50
N GLU A 251 63.79 -2.82 -7.73
CA GLU A 251 64.68 -2.00 -8.60
C GLU A 251 64.83 -2.51 -10.04
N LEU A 252 64.42 -1.72 -11.05
CA LEU A 252 65.31 -0.84 -11.84
C LEU A 252 64.62 -0.24 -13.08
N SER A 253 64.84 1.07 -13.24
CA SER A 253 65.22 1.78 -14.49
C SER A 253 64.17 2.06 -15.59
N GLY A 254 63.95 3.37 -15.85
CA GLY A 254 63.71 3.85 -17.23
C GLY A 254 62.81 5.08 -17.40
N SER A 255 63.25 6.26 -16.96
CA SER A 255 62.85 7.58 -17.52
C SER A 255 63.97 8.08 -18.44
N PRO A 256 63.86 9.19 -19.21
CA PRO A 256 62.69 9.98 -19.65
C PRO A 256 62.75 10.35 -21.16
N GLN A 257 61.72 11.02 -21.71
CA GLN A 257 61.96 12.16 -22.61
C GLN A 257 60.76 13.10 -22.78
N GLN A 258 61.09 14.39 -22.71
CA GLN A 258 60.27 15.59 -22.82
C GLN A 258 59.86 15.91 -24.27
N ARG A 259 58.79 16.71 -24.44
CA ARG A 259 58.68 17.96 -25.25
C ARG A 259 57.18 18.32 -25.41
N THR A 260 56.66 19.32 -24.67
CA THR A 260 56.51 20.75 -25.03
C THR A 260 55.56 21.04 -26.20
N SER A 261 54.39 21.61 -25.83
CA SER A 261 53.70 22.80 -26.41
C SER A 261 53.34 22.87 -27.90
N ALA A 262 52.04 23.03 -28.16
CA ALA A 262 51.44 24.30 -28.58
C ALA A 262 49.96 24.34 -28.15
#